data_AF-A0A8W8KZY6-F1
#
_entry.id   AF-A0A8W8KZY6-F1
#
_cell.length_a   1.000
_cell.length_b   1.000
_cell.length_c   1.000
_cell.angle_alpha   90.00
_cell.angle_beta   90.00
_cell.angle_gamma   90.00
#
_symmetry.space_group_name_H-M   'P 1'
#
loop_
_entity.id
_entity.type
_entity.pdbx_description
1 polymer ?
#
loop_
_entity_poly.entity_id
_entity_poly.type
_entity_poly.pdbx_seq_one_letter_code
_entity_poly.pdbx_strand_id
1 'polypeptide(L)'
;MAADNSKPLFVTVGSIKVRVIKDVITDQQVDVLVNSVPTNLGLTSRGAAAIAAAAGPNLATELTTNNPNGVKHGDIVVTAGHDLANIKKIYHGALLPWYSKRSGGTKPPEDCDIDLERMHHTYPL
;
A
#
# COMPACT_ATOMS: atom_id res chain seq x y z
N MET A 1 4.67 7.27 -27.94
CA MET A 1 4.51 7.97 -26.64
C MET A 1 5.92 8.27 -26.16
N ALA A 2 6.30 9.55 -26.09
CA ALA A 2 7.65 9.92 -25.68
C ALA A 2 7.80 9.66 -24.17
N ALA A 3 8.84 8.92 -23.78
CA ALA A 3 9.23 8.82 -22.39
C ALA A 3 9.56 10.23 -21.88
N ASP A 4 8.93 10.62 -20.78
CA ASP A 4 9.26 11.82 -20.02
C ASP A 4 10.71 11.67 -19.53
N ASN A 5 11.66 12.26 -20.26
CA ASN A 5 13.09 12.11 -20.06
C ASN A 5 13.62 12.99 -18.90
N SER A 6 12.74 13.37 -17.96
CA SER A 6 13.14 14.07 -16.75
C SER A 6 14.08 13.17 -15.95
N LYS A 7 15.24 13.71 -15.56
CA LYS A 7 16.21 12.97 -14.72
C LYS A 7 15.47 12.42 -13.50
N PRO A 8 15.58 11.11 -13.19
CA PRO A 8 14.92 10.55 -12.03
C PRO A 8 15.38 11.32 -10.79
N LEU A 9 14.42 11.93 -10.09
CA LEU A 9 14.68 12.64 -8.85
C LEU A 9 14.97 11.61 -7.78
N PHE A 10 16.23 11.51 -7.36
CA PHE A 10 16.61 10.66 -6.25
C PHE A 10 17.33 11.46 -5.17
N VAL A 11 17.09 11.06 -3.92
CA VAL A 11 17.77 11.58 -2.74
C VAL A 11 18.25 10.39 -1.92
N THR A 12 19.39 10.54 -1.25
CA THR A 12 19.87 9.54 -0.31
C THR A 12 19.61 10.04 1.11
N VAL A 13 18.91 9.23 1.92
CA VAL A 13 18.68 9.46 3.35
C VAL A 13 19.49 8.42 4.11
N GLY A 14 20.64 8.82 4.66
CA GLY A 14 21.59 7.88 5.27
C GLY A 14 22.15 6.91 4.21
N SER A 15 21.86 5.61 4.36
CA SER A 15 22.19 4.56 3.39
C SER A 15 21.06 4.24 2.41
N ILE A 16 19.88 4.86 2.57
CA ILE A 16 18.67 4.56 1.80
C ILE A 16 18.57 5.49 0.60
N LYS A 17 18.49 4.93 -0.61
CA LYS A 17 18.22 5.70 -1.84
C LYS A 17 16.72 5.77 -2.10
N VAL A 18 16.16 6.97 -2.06
CA VAL A 18 14.76 7.26 -2.38
C VAL A 18 14.69 7.78 -3.81
N ARG A 19 13.75 7.26 -4.62
CA ARG A 19 13.50 7.69 -5.99
C ARG A 19 12.05 8.14 -6.14
N VAL A 20 11.84 9.27 -6.81
CA VAL A 20 10.51 9.72 -7.26
C VAL A 20 10.38 9.35 -8.73
N ILE A 21 9.39 8.51 -9.03
CA ILE A 21 9.13 7.97 -10.36
C ILE A 21 7.69 8.35 -10.74
N LYS A 22 7.51 8.85 -11.95
CA LYS A 22 6.20 9.14 -12.53
C LYS A 22 5.92 8.11 -13.61
N ASP A 23 5.12 7.10 -13.25
CA ASP A 23 4.82 5.97 -14.12
C ASP A 23 3.57 5.22 -13.62
N VAL A 24 3.20 4.14 -14.31
CA VAL A 24 2.16 3.20 -13.87
C VAL A 24 2.72 2.32 -12.75
N ILE A 25 2.06 2.32 -11.59
CA ILE A 25 2.53 1.64 -10.38
C ILE A 25 2.67 0.12 -10.55
N THR A 26 1.81 -0.49 -11.36
CA THR A 26 1.77 -1.95 -11.60
C THR A 26 2.86 -2.44 -12.55
N ASP A 27 3.48 -1.53 -13.30
CA ASP A 27 4.55 -1.86 -14.26
C ASP A 27 5.94 -1.73 -13.62
N GLN A 28 6.01 -1.27 -12.36
CA GLN A 28 7.27 -1.11 -11.65
C GLN A 28 7.90 -2.45 -11.27
N GLN A 29 9.21 -2.53 -11.42
CA GLN A 29 10.01 -3.69 -11.02
C GLN A 29 10.50 -3.51 -9.58
N VAL A 30 9.67 -3.90 -8.62
CA VAL A 30 9.94 -3.80 -7.18
C VAL A 30 9.55 -5.08 -6.47
N ASP A 31 10.29 -5.46 -5.43
CA ASP A 31 9.97 -6.65 -4.64
C ASP A 31 8.62 -6.54 -3.90
N VAL A 32 8.28 -5.32 -3.47
CA VAL A 32 7.12 -5.05 -2.61
C VAL A 32 6.35 -3.84 -3.14
N LEU A 33 5.03 -3.99 -3.22
CA LEU A 33 4.10 -2.91 -3.50
C LEU A 33 3.31 -2.56 -2.23
N VAL A 34 3.12 -1.27 -1.97
CA VAL A 34 2.28 -0.79 -0.86
C VAL A 34 0.96 -0.28 -1.39
N ASN A 35 -0.14 -0.78 -0.84
CA ASN A 35 -1.50 -0.38 -1.16
C ASN A 35 -2.17 0.21 0.09
N SER A 36 -2.96 1.28 -0.09
CA SER A 36 -3.80 1.83 0.96
C SER A 36 -5.23 1.33 0.75
N VAL A 37 -5.79 0.71 1.79
CA VAL A 37 -7.15 0.16 1.77
C VAL A 37 -7.95 0.63 2.98
N PRO A 38 -9.29 0.68 2.89
CA PRO A 38 -10.16 0.80 4.06
C PRO A 38 -10.08 -0.44 4.98
N THR A 39 -10.62 -0.33 6.18
CA THR A 39 -10.68 -1.42 7.19
C THR A 39 -11.45 -2.66 6.74
N ASN A 40 -12.35 -2.53 5.75
CA ASN A 40 -13.03 -3.66 5.12
C ASN A 40 -12.23 -4.28 3.95
N LEU A 41 -10.98 -3.83 3.72
CA LEU A 41 -10.08 -4.29 2.66
C LEU A 41 -10.64 -4.15 1.24
N GLY A 42 -11.61 -3.24 1.04
CA GLY A 42 -12.19 -2.97 -0.27
C GLY A 42 -11.18 -2.40 -1.26
N LEU A 43 -11.09 -3.00 -2.45
CA LEU A 43 -10.18 -2.60 -3.54
C LEU A 43 -10.83 -1.60 -4.52
N THR A 44 -11.59 -0.64 -4.01
CA THR A 44 -12.43 0.26 -4.83
C THR A 44 -11.81 1.64 -5.08
N SER A 45 -10.77 2.02 -4.35
CA SER A 45 -10.04 3.26 -4.59
C SER A 45 -9.29 3.20 -5.92
N ARG A 46 -9.00 4.35 -6.56
CA ARG A 46 -8.34 4.38 -7.89
C ARG A 46 -7.03 3.57 -7.92
N GLY A 47 -6.21 3.70 -6.88
CA GLY A 47 -4.96 2.95 -6.76
C GLY A 47 -5.18 1.48 -6.47
N ALA A 48 -6.03 1.16 -5.48
CA ALA A 48 -6.32 -0.22 -5.11
C ALA A 48 -6.98 -1.01 -6.25
N ALA A 49 -7.88 -0.37 -7.01
CA ALA A 49 -8.53 -0.96 -8.17
C ALA A 49 -7.56 -1.25 -9.32
N ALA A 50 -6.60 -0.37 -9.58
CA ALA A 50 -5.56 -0.60 -10.58
C ALA A 50 -4.66 -1.77 -10.19
N ILE A 51 -4.26 -1.85 -8.91
CA ILE A 51 -3.48 -2.98 -8.37
C ILE A 51 -4.29 -4.27 -8.47
N ALA A 52 -5.58 -4.25 -8.09
CA ALA A 52 -6.46 -5.43 -8.17
C ALA A 52 -6.65 -5.92 -9.60
N ALA A 53 -6.81 -5.00 -10.56
CA ALA A 53 -6.94 -5.34 -11.97
C ALA A 53 -5.66 -6.01 -12.50
N ALA A 54 -4.49 -5.56 -12.07
CA ALA A 54 -3.21 -6.11 -12.53
C ALA A 54 -2.76 -7.37 -11.78
N ALA A 55 -3.10 -7.51 -10.49
CA ALA A 55 -2.81 -8.71 -9.69
C ALA A 55 -3.82 -9.84 -9.93
N GLY A 56 -4.96 -9.56 -10.56
CA GLY A 56 -5.99 -10.53 -10.86
C GLY A 56 -6.92 -10.84 -9.68
N PRO A 57 -7.95 -11.69 -9.91
CA PRO A 57 -9.02 -11.93 -8.94
C PRO A 57 -8.54 -12.63 -7.66
N ASN A 58 -7.42 -13.34 -7.71
CA ASN A 58 -6.85 -14.04 -6.57
C ASN A 58 -6.45 -13.10 -5.42
N LEU A 59 -6.12 -11.83 -5.72
CA LEU A 59 -5.84 -10.82 -4.71
C LEU A 59 -7.04 -10.56 -3.81
N ALA A 60 -8.21 -10.34 -4.41
CA ALA A 60 -9.43 -10.10 -3.66
C ALA A 60 -9.80 -11.33 -2.84
N THR A 61 -9.70 -12.53 -3.44
CA THR A 61 -9.97 -13.81 -2.77
C THR A 61 -9.08 -14.01 -1.55
N GLU A 62 -7.77 -13.78 -1.66
CA GLU A 62 -6.82 -13.92 -0.54
C GLU A 62 -7.17 -12.95 0.60
N LEU A 63 -7.41 -11.67 0.28
CA LEU A 63 -7.80 -10.67 1.28
C LEU A 63 -9.07 -11.05 2.02
N THR A 64 -10.12 -11.44 1.30
CA THR A 64 -11.42 -11.77 1.91
C THR A 64 -11.37 -13.08 2.70
N THR A 65 -10.58 -14.06 2.24
CA THR A 65 -10.48 -15.36 2.90
C THR A 65 -9.70 -15.26 4.21
N ASN A 66 -8.60 -14.49 4.20
CA ASN A 66 -7.72 -14.36 5.36
C ASN A 66 -8.25 -13.35 6.39
N ASN A 67 -9.13 -12.43 5.97
CA ASN A 67 -9.62 -11.34 6.82
C ASN A 67 -11.15 -11.16 6.67
N PRO A 68 -11.96 -12.19 6.97
CA PRO A 68 -13.40 -12.17 6.72
C PRO A 68 -14.15 -11.09 7.51
N ASN A 69 -13.56 -10.63 8.62
CA ASN A 69 -14.13 -9.59 9.49
C ASN A 69 -13.48 -8.21 9.27
N GLY A 70 -12.63 -8.05 8.24
CA GLY A 70 -11.81 -6.87 8.05
C GLY A 70 -10.69 -6.72 9.09
N VAL A 71 -10.14 -5.51 9.18
CA VAL A 71 -8.99 -5.14 10.03
C VAL A 71 -9.23 -3.80 10.72
N LYS A 72 -8.37 -3.44 11.67
CA LYS A 72 -8.42 -2.14 12.36
C LYS A 72 -7.56 -1.11 11.64
N HIS A 73 -7.82 0.16 11.91
CA HIS A 73 -6.91 1.21 11.47
C HIS A 73 -5.52 1.01 12.10
N GLY A 74 -4.48 1.20 11.29
CA GLY A 74 -3.09 0.93 11.66
C GLY A 74 -2.61 -0.48 11.35
N ASP A 75 -3.51 -1.43 11.04
CA ASP A 75 -3.12 -2.79 10.67
C ASP A 75 -2.55 -2.83 9.25
N ILE A 76 -1.65 -3.79 9.03
CA ILE A 76 -1.13 -4.16 7.72
C ILE A 76 -1.46 -5.62 7.42
N VAL A 77 -2.03 -5.86 6.24
CA VAL A 77 -2.27 -7.20 5.69
C VAL A 77 -1.29 -7.43 4.55
N VAL A 78 -0.71 -8.62 4.48
CA VAL A 78 0.24 -8.98 3.42
C VAL A 78 -0.35 -10.07 2.56
N THR A 79 -0.27 -9.92 1.24
CA THR A 79 -0.67 -10.93 0.25
C THR A 79 0.49 -11.28 -0.70
N ALA A 80 0.30 -12.31 -1.53
CA ALA A 80 1.15 -12.53 -2.69
C ALA A 80 0.99 -11.41 -3.74
N GLY A 81 1.95 -11.28 -4.66
CA GLY A 81 1.83 -10.41 -5.83
C GLY A 81 0.87 -10.92 -6.92
N HIS A 82 0.50 -12.21 -6.86
CA HIS A 82 -0.36 -12.89 -7.83
C HIS A 82 0.14 -12.70 -9.28
N ASP A 83 -0.68 -12.11 -10.16
CA ASP A 83 -0.37 -11.96 -11.59
C ASP A 83 0.70 -10.88 -11.86
N LEU A 84 1.14 -10.14 -10.83
CA LEU A 84 2.23 -9.17 -10.91
C LEU A 84 3.59 -9.88 -10.85
N ALA A 85 4.13 -10.27 -12.01
CA ALA A 85 5.34 -11.10 -12.12
C ALA A 85 6.58 -10.62 -11.35
N ASN A 86 6.76 -9.30 -11.21
CA ASN A 86 7.93 -8.72 -10.55
C ASN A 86 7.72 -8.42 -9.06
N ILE A 87 6.50 -8.54 -8.55
CA ILE A 87 6.13 -8.19 -7.18
C ILE A 87 5.96 -9.48 -6.37
N LYS A 88 6.74 -9.63 -5.31
CA LYS A 88 6.68 -10.81 -4.44
C LYS A 88 5.53 -10.70 -3.45
N LYS A 89 5.32 -9.51 -2.90
CA LYS A 89 4.34 -9.24 -1.84
C LYS A 89 3.65 -7.89 -2.03
N ILE A 90 2.39 -7.81 -1.62
CA ILE A 90 1.64 -6.56 -1.53
C ILE A 90 1.29 -6.31 -0.07
N TYR A 91 1.59 -5.11 0.42
CA TYR A 91 1.34 -4.68 1.79
C TYR A 91 0.16 -3.72 1.78
N HIS A 92 -0.93 -4.13 2.42
CA HIS A 92 -2.19 -3.42 2.47
C HIS A 92 -2.33 -2.71 3.82
N GLY A 93 -2.12 -1.40 3.84
CA GLY A 93 -2.27 -0.58 5.05
C GLY A 93 -3.70 -0.08 5.21
N ALA A 94 -4.31 -0.38 6.36
CA ALA A 94 -5.61 0.17 6.77
C ALA A 94 -5.42 1.55 7.41
N LEU A 95 -5.35 2.59 6.58
CA LEU A 95 -5.00 3.93 7.05
C LEU A 95 -6.19 4.64 7.71
N LEU A 96 -5.91 5.49 8.70
CA LEU A 96 -6.90 6.41 9.27
C LEU A 96 -7.36 7.41 8.21
N PRO A 97 -8.64 7.82 8.22
CA PRO A 97 -9.08 8.93 7.39
C PRO A 97 -8.28 10.19 7.74
N TRP A 98 -7.96 10.98 6.71
CA TRP A 98 -7.32 12.27 6.92
C TRP A 98 -8.17 13.15 7.84
N TYR A 99 -7.55 13.68 8.90
CA TYR A 99 -8.20 14.65 9.78
C TYR A 99 -8.46 15.95 9.02
N SER A 100 -9.71 16.38 8.98
CA SER A 100 -10.09 17.66 8.42
C SER A 100 -11.02 18.39 9.40
N LYS A 101 -10.66 19.63 9.78
CA LYS A 101 -11.51 20.49 10.62
C LYS A 101 -12.90 20.75 10.02
N ARG A 102 -13.07 20.54 8.71
CA ARG A 102 -14.35 20.68 8.00
C ARG A 102 -15.21 19.41 8.04
N SER A 103 -14.62 18.27 8.39
CA SER A 103 -15.30 16.97 8.49
C SER A 103 -15.78 16.78 9.92
N GLY A 104 -17.02 17.20 10.22
CA GLY A 104 -17.63 16.97 11.53
C GLY A 104 -17.51 15.51 11.95
N GLY A 105 -16.94 15.25 13.12
CA GLY A 105 -16.79 13.90 13.69
C GLY A 105 -15.39 13.30 13.67
N THR A 106 -14.38 13.96 13.11
CA THR A 106 -12.98 13.51 13.23
C THR A 106 -12.28 14.24 14.37
N LYS A 107 -11.67 13.49 15.30
CA LYS A 107 -10.70 14.03 16.27
C LYS A 107 -9.30 13.98 15.63
N PRO A 108 -8.41 14.95 15.92
CA PRO A 108 -7.02 14.83 15.47
C PRO A 108 -6.45 13.52 16.00
N PRO A 109 -5.65 12.79 15.21
CA PRO A 109 -5.03 11.58 15.71
C PRO A 109 -4.09 11.96 16.85
N GLU A 110 -4.37 11.47 18.06
CA GLU A 110 -3.55 11.75 19.24
C GLU A 110 -2.25 10.96 19.23
N ASP A 111 -2.19 9.82 18.53
CA ASP A 111 -0.98 9.00 18.33
C ASP A 111 -1.09 8.27 16.97
N CYS A 112 -0.42 8.79 15.94
CA CYS A 112 -0.55 8.31 14.55
C CYS A 112 0.74 7.68 14.03
N ASP A 113 1.49 7.00 14.90
CA ASP A 113 2.66 6.24 14.46
C ASP A 113 2.19 4.89 13.94
N ILE A 114 2.44 4.62 12.65
CA ILE A 114 2.44 3.24 12.15
C ILE A 114 3.49 2.52 12.99
N ASP A 115 3.06 1.57 13.81
CA ASP A 115 3.94 0.83 14.71
C ASP A 115 4.90 -0.07 13.90
N LEU A 116 6.02 0.52 13.49
CA LEU A 116 7.06 -0.14 12.70
C LEU A 116 7.73 -1.27 13.49
N GLU A 117 7.70 -1.25 14.83
CA GLU A 117 8.23 -2.33 15.66
C GLU A 117 7.40 -3.60 15.50
N ARG A 118 6.06 -3.47 15.45
CA ARG A 118 5.17 -4.61 15.19
C ARG A 118 5.33 -5.18 13.79
N MET A 119 5.60 -4.34 12.78
CA MET A 119 5.92 -4.77 11.42
C MET A 119 7.21 -5.61 11.36
N HIS A 120 8.28 -5.15 12.00
CA HIS A 120 9.57 -5.85 11.97
C HIS A 120 9.53 -7.21 12.69
N HIS A 121 8.73 -7.33 13.76
CA HIS A 121 8.57 -8.59 14.49
C HIS A 121 7.67 -9.61 13.76
N THR A 122 6.64 -9.12 13.06
CA THR A 122 5.63 -9.98 12.41
C THR A 122 6.08 -10.45 11.03
N TYR A 123 6.93 -9.68 10.33
CA TYR A 123 7.41 -9.98 8.99
C TYR A 123 8.93 -9.82 8.89
N PRO A 124 9.71 -10.79 9.40
CA PRO A 124 11.16 -10.78 9.21
C PRO A 124 11.51 -10.94 7.73
N LEU A 125 12.47 -10.14 7.26
CA LEU A 125 13.03 -10.19 5.91
C LEU A 125 13.86 -11.45 5.67
#